data_AF-A0A6G7GK62-F1
#
_entry.id   AF-A0A6G7GK62-F1
#
_cell.length_a   1.000
_cell.length_b   1.000
_cell.length_c   1.000
_cell.angle_alpha   90.00
_cell.angle_beta   90.00
_cell.angle_gamma   90.00
#
_symmetry.space_group_name_H-M   'P 1'
#
loop_
_entity.id
_entity.type
_entity.pdbx_description
1 polymer ?
#
loop_
_entity_poly.entity_id
_entity_poly.type
_entity_poly.pdbx_seq_one_letter_code
_entity_poly.pdbx_strand_id
1 'polypeptide(L)'
;MLSGMNVASASSEDYTKNVLIQMFGENKGAVASSIKILSVPKEIDALMSVGFGMADAAVTTDSSLAKLSAINRKLHDTLKQLLISNETLLPIVAVPKPQDENHKKLAKIIKDMEAAVEGKNKLSMLGFDGWKILNASEKEYLEKQ
;
A
#
# COMPACT_ATOMS: atom_id res chain seq x y z
N MET A 1 18.04 -12.01 -8.74
CA MET A 1 18.50 -11.60 -7.41
C MET A 1 18.05 -10.17 -7.20
N LEU A 2 17.32 -9.87 -6.12
CA LEU A 2 16.84 -8.51 -5.79
C LEU A 2 17.88 -7.69 -4.97
N SER A 3 19.05 -8.27 -4.69
CA SER A 3 20.10 -7.63 -3.90
C SER A 3 20.64 -6.38 -4.59
N GLY A 4 20.71 -5.26 -3.87
CA GLY A 4 21.23 -4.00 -4.40
C GLY A 4 20.31 -3.27 -5.38
N MET A 5 19.09 -3.75 -5.60
CA MET A 5 18.10 -3.08 -6.46
C MET A 5 17.52 -1.84 -5.80
N ASN A 6 17.11 -0.89 -6.64
CA ASN A 6 16.25 0.23 -6.27
C ASN A 6 14.80 -0.20 -6.41
N VAL A 7 14.06 -0.20 -5.31
CA VAL A 7 12.65 -0.62 -5.25
C VAL A 7 11.78 0.59 -4.94
N ALA A 8 10.83 0.90 -5.81
CA ALA A 8 9.88 1.97 -5.58
C ALA A 8 8.74 1.53 -4.65
N SER A 9 8.34 2.38 -3.70
CA SER A 9 7.23 2.11 -2.78
C SER A 9 6.55 3.40 -2.34
N ALA A 10 5.23 3.32 -2.20
CA ALA A 10 4.40 4.41 -1.68
C ALA A 10 4.31 4.44 -0.14
N SER A 11 4.79 3.37 0.50
CA SER A 11 4.76 3.21 1.95
C SER A 11 6.05 3.71 2.61
N SER A 12 6.09 3.72 3.94
CA SER A 12 7.33 4.00 4.66
C SER A 12 8.41 2.97 4.33
N GLU A 13 9.67 3.37 4.48
CA GLU A 13 10.82 2.48 4.27
C GLU A 13 10.75 1.25 5.17
N ASP A 14 10.44 1.44 6.46
CA ASP A 14 10.33 0.35 7.43
C ASP A 14 9.22 -0.63 7.07
N TYR A 15 8.02 -0.14 6.71
CA TYR A 15 6.93 -1.00 6.28
C TYR A 15 7.31 -1.79 5.04
N THR A 16 7.91 -1.13 4.06
CA THR A 16 8.34 -1.76 2.80
C THR A 16 9.37 -2.85 3.06
N LYS A 17 10.37 -2.58 3.92
CA LYS A 17 11.37 -3.59 4.32
C LYS A 17 10.74 -4.78 5.04
N ASN A 18 9.80 -4.53 5.95
CA ASN A 18 9.10 -5.62 6.65
C ASN A 18 8.32 -6.52 5.68
N VAL A 19 7.59 -5.93 4.73
CA VAL A 19 6.89 -6.69 3.68
C VAL A 19 7.88 -7.48 2.83
N LEU A 20 9.01 -6.88 2.44
CA LEU A 20 10.04 -7.57 1.66
C LEU A 20 10.63 -8.75 2.45
N ILE A 21 10.95 -8.57 3.74
CA ILE A 21 11.46 -9.66 4.60
C ILE A 21 10.46 -10.81 4.64
N GLN A 22 9.16 -10.53 4.81
CA GLN A 22 8.11 -11.54 4.79
C GLN A 22 8.05 -12.28 3.44
N MET A 23 8.14 -11.57 2.31
CA MET A 23 8.17 -12.16 0.97
C MET A 23 9.41 -13.04 0.72
N PHE A 24 10.56 -12.71 1.31
CA PHE A 24 11.80 -13.46 1.14
C PHE A 24 11.95 -14.67 2.08
N GLY A 25 11.20 -14.69 3.19
CA GLY A 25 11.29 -15.68 4.26
C GLY A 25 12.49 -15.45 5.20
N GLU A 26 12.46 -16.14 6.36
CA GLU A 26 13.38 -15.92 7.51
C GLU A 26 14.87 -16.01 7.17
N ASN A 27 15.24 -16.71 6.09
CA ASN A 27 16.65 -16.94 5.71
C ASN A 27 17.25 -15.87 4.77
N LYS A 28 16.55 -14.75 4.51
CA LYS A 28 16.97 -13.76 3.50
C LYS A 28 16.84 -12.29 3.92
N GLY A 29 16.76 -12.01 5.23
CA GLY A 29 16.75 -10.64 5.75
C GLY A 29 17.92 -9.77 5.25
N ALA A 30 19.10 -10.36 5.02
CA ALA A 30 20.25 -9.66 4.45
C ALA A 30 20.00 -9.11 3.03
N VAL A 31 19.17 -9.77 2.22
CA VAL A 31 18.79 -9.29 0.88
C VAL A 31 17.88 -8.08 1.03
N ALA A 32 16.87 -8.15 1.90
CA ALA A 32 15.95 -7.04 2.15
C ALA A 32 16.68 -5.79 2.66
N SER A 33 17.67 -5.94 3.55
CA SER A 33 18.48 -4.83 4.05
C SER A 33 19.38 -4.18 3.00
N SER A 34 19.69 -4.88 1.91
CA SER A 34 20.51 -4.35 0.81
C SER A 34 19.72 -3.57 -0.25
N ILE A 35 18.39 -3.63 -0.18
CA ILE A 35 17.49 -2.96 -1.13
C ILE A 35 17.41 -1.48 -0.78
N LYS A 36 17.55 -0.63 -1.79
CA LYS A 36 17.34 0.82 -1.66
C LYS A 36 15.89 1.14 -1.96
N ILE A 37 15.22 1.88 -1.07
CA ILE A 37 13.82 2.26 -1.27
C ILE A 37 13.73 3.64 -1.92
N LEU A 38 13.12 3.69 -3.10
CA LEU A 38 12.69 4.94 -3.73
C LEU A 38 11.27 5.26 -3.23
N SER A 39 11.17 6.24 -2.33
CA SER A 39 9.88 6.71 -1.84
C SER A 39 9.14 7.50 -2.92
N VAL A 40 7.89 7.14 -3.16
CA VAL A 40 6.98 7.80 -4.10
C VAL A 40 5.65 8.12 -3.41
N PRO A 41 4.81 9.03 -3.92
CA PRO A 41 3.61 9.42 -3.20
C PRO A 41 2.44 8.45 -3.36
N LYS A 42 2.41 7.62 -4.43
CA LYS A 42 1.32 6.67 -4.71
C LYS A 42 1.82 5.37 -5.30
N GLU A 43 1.04 4.32 -5.12
CA GLU A 43 1.37 3.00 -5.65
C GLU A 43 1.47 2.99 -7.18
N ILE A 44 0.63 3.76 -7.87
CA ILE A 44 0.73 3.89 -9.33
C ILE A 44 2.05 4.55 -9.75
N ASP A 45 2.55 5.50 -8.95
CA ASP A 45 3.84 6.15 -9.23
C ASP A 45 4.99 5.17 -9.02
N ALA A 46 4.84 4.20 -8.10
CA ALA A 46 5.83 3.14 -7.92
C ALA A 46 5.94 2.27 -9.16
N LEU A 47 4.78 1.86 -9.71
CA LEU A 47 4.70 1.10 -10.96
C LEU A 47 5.27 1.89 -12.15
N MET A 48 4.90 3.16 -12.28
CA MET A 48 5.41 4.04 -13.33
C MET A 48 6.93 4.28 -13.21
N SER A 49 7.47 4.34 -11.99
CA SER A 49 8.92 4.46 -11.76
C SER A 49 9.71 3.31 -12.36
N VAL A 50 9.14 2.09 -12.38
CA VAL A 50 9.75 0.95 -13.09
C VAL A 50 9.71 1.17 -14.59
N GLY A 51 8.57 1.60 -15.13
CA GLY A 51 8.41 1.88 -16.57
C GLY A 51 9.31 3.00 -17.10
N PHE A 52 9.65 3.98 -16.25
CA PHE A 52 10.57 5.06 -16.58
C PHE A 52 12.04 4.75 -16.26
N GLY A 53 12.35 3.55 -15.77
CA GLY A 53 13.72 3.15 -15.43
C GLY A 53 14.30 3.87 -14.21
N MET A 54 13.46 4.45 -13.36
CA MET A 54 13.87 5.09 -12.10
C MET A 54 14.05 4.07 -10.97
N ALA A 55 13.38 2.93 -11.06
CA ALA A 55 13.49 1.80 -10.14
C ALA A 55 13.57 0.49 -10.91
N ASP A 56 14.23 -0.50 -10.32
CA ASP A 56 14.36 -1.85 -10.89
C ASP A 56 13.10 -2.69 -10.65
N ALA A 57 12.39 -2.42 -9.55
CA ALA A 57 11.15 -3.08 -9.17
C ALA A 57 10.27 -2.15 -8.32
N ALA A 58 9.04 -2.57 -8.04
CA ALA A 58 8.10 -1.84 -7.19
C ALA A 58 7.41 -2.80 -6.21
N VAL A 59 7.09 -2.29 -5.01
CA VAL A 59 6.16 -2.92 -4.07
C VAL A 59 4.81 -2.20 -4.21
N THR A 60 3.76 -2.96 -4.47
CA THR A 60 2.41 -2.43 -4.73
C THR A 60 1.36 -3.46 -4.32
N THR A 61 0.09 -3.05 -4.25
CA THR A 61 -1.05 -3.96 -4.15
C THR A 61 -1.51 -4.49 -5.51
N ASP A 62 -2.19 -5.64 -5.48
CA ASP A 62 -2.86 -6.21 -6.66
C ASP A 62 -3.88 -5.24 -7.27
N SER A 63 -4.57 -4.44 -6.43
CA SER A 63 -5.52 -3.41 -6.88
C SER A 63 -4.82 -2.35 -7.74
N SER A 64 -3.66 -1.85 -7.29
CA SER A 64 -2.91 -0.84 -8.03
C SER A 64 -2.29 -1.38 -9.32
N LEU A 65 -1.82 -2.64 -9.31
CA LEU A 65 -1.38 -3.32 -10.53
C LEU A 65 -2.54 -3.47 -11.53
N ALA A 66 -3.73 -3.88 -11.07
CA ALA A 66 -4.91 -3.97 -11.92
C ALA A 66 -5.31 -2.60 -12.51
N LYS A 67 -5.25 -1.53 -11.72
CA LYS A 67 -5.50 -0.15 -12.19
C LYS A 67 -4.51 0.30 -13.25
N LEU A 68 -3.25 -0.14 -13.17
CA LEU A 68 -2.25 0.19 -14.19
C LEU A 68 -2.68 -0.31 -15.57
N SER A 69 -3.38 -1.44 -15.69
CA SER A 69 -3.86 -1.92 -16.99
C SER A 69 -4.80 -0.93 -17.70
N ALA A 70 -5.59 -0.17 -16.92
CA ALA A 70 -6.49 0.86 -17.44
C ALA A 70 -5.77 2.19 -17.75
N ILE A 71 -4.68 2.48 -17.04
CA ILE A 71 -3.91 3.73 -17.17
C ILE A 71 -2.84 3.61 -18.26
N ASN A 72 -2.07 2.52 -18.24
CA ASN A 72 -0.96 2.26 -19.14
C ASN A 72 -0.79 0.75 -19.36
N ARG A 73 -1.67 0.19 -20.19
CA ARG A 73 -1.66 -1.24 -20.56
C ARG A 73 -0.32 -1.73 -21.06
N LYS A 74 0.39 -0.93 -21.87
CA LYS A 74 1.70 -1.32 -22.42
C LYS A 74 2.70 -1.58 -21.31
N LEU A 75 2.76 -0.71 -20.29
CA LEU A 75 3.63 -0.92 -19.14
C LEU A 75 3.18 -2.15 -18.34
N HIS A 76 1.89 -2.24 -18.02
CA HIS A 76 1.32 -3.38 -17.31
C HIS A 76 1.74 -4.73 -17.94
N ASP A 77 1.64 -4.85 -19.26
CA ASP A 77 1.95 -6.09 -19.99
C ASP A 77 3.46 -6.42 -20.00
N THR A 78 4.33 -5.45 -19.68
CA THR A 78 5.79 -5.66 -19.57
C THR A 78 6.25 -6.00 -18.15
N LEU A 79 5.43 -5.71 -17.14
CA LEU A 79 5.77 -5.97 -15.75
C LEU A 79 5.65 -7.47 -15.46
N LYS A 80 6.57 -7.97 -14.63
CA LYS A 80 6.56 -9.34 -14.15
C LYS A 80 6.52 -9.35 -12.63
N GLN A 81 5.56 -10.08 -12.08
CA GLN A 81 5.48 -10.30 -10.65
C GLN A 81 6.69 -11.12 -10.18
N LEU A 82 7.42 -10.58 -9.20
CA LEU A 82 8.64 -11.21 -8.66
C LEU A 82 8.36 -12.00 -7.39
N LEU A 83 7.53 -11.45 -6.50
CA LEU A 83 7.20 -11.98 -5.18
C LEU A 83 5.76 -11.58 -4.81
N ILE A 84 5.16 -12.30 -3.87
CA ILE A 84 3.85 -11.99 -3.27
C ILE A 84 4.00 -12.14 -1.75
N SER A 85 3.48 -11.19 -0.97
CA SER A 85 3.44 -11.31 0.49
C SER A 85 2.26 -12.16 0.92
N ASN A 86 2.26 -12.59 2.18
CA ASN A 86 1.01 -13.04 2.80
C ASN A 86 -0.02 -11.91 2.80
N GLU A 87 -1.29 -12.27 2.89
CA GLU A 87 -2.36 -11.30 3.05
C GLU A 87 -2.15 -10.51 4.34
N THR A 88 -2.23 -9.19 4.24
CA THR A 88 -2.09 -8.27 5.37
C THR A 88 -3.25 -7.29 5.35
N LEU A 89 -3.60 -6.77 6.53
CA LEU A 89 -4.54 -5.66 6.62
C LEU A 89 -3.98 -4.45 5.88
N LEU A 90 -4.88 -3.75 5.19
CA LEU A 90 -4.61 -2.41 4.67
C LEU A 90 -4.33 -1.45 5.83
N PRO A 91 -3.66 -0.30 5.58
CA PRO A 91 -3.50 0.75 6.58
C PRO A 91 -4.82 1.09 7.27
N ILE A 92 -4.80 1.06 8.61
CA ILE A 92 -5.98 1.33 9.43
C ILE A 92 -5.99 2.77 9.92
N VAL A 93 -7.19 3.34 10.01
CA VAL A 93 -7.40 4.60 10.74
C VAL A 93 -7.80 4.23 12.16
N ALA A 94 -6.91 4.54 13.11
CA ALA A 94 -7.14 4.31 14.53
C ALA A 94 -7.40 5.63 15.26
N VAL A 95 -8.18 5.55 16.34
CA VAL A 95 -8.54 6.69 17.19
C VAL A 95 -8.11 6.37 18.62
N PRO A 96 -7.39 7.27 19.32
CA PRO A 96 -6.97 7.03 20.69
C PRO A 96 -8.17 6.94 21.64
N LYS A 97 -7.99 6.25 22.77
CA LYS A 97 -8.94 6.25 23.88
C LYS A 97 -8.50 7.26 24.96
N PRO A 98 -9.43 7.99 25.60
CA PRO A 98 -10.88 7.96 25.40
C PRO A 98 -11.31 8.72 24.13
N GLN A 99 -12.41 8.28 23.52
CA GLN A 99 -13.00 8.96 22.38
C GLN A 99 -13.94 10.09 22.83
N ASP A 100 -13.82 11.25 22.21
CA ASP A 100 -14.74 12.38 22.38
C ASP A 100 -15.69 12.53 21.17
N GLU A 101 -16.56 13.54 21.22
CA GLU A 101 -17.51 13.83 20.14
C GLU A 101 -16.83 14.29 18.83
N ASN A 102 -15.64 14.88 18.89
CA ASN A 102 -14.90 15.27 17.68
C ASN A 102 -14.35 14.04 16.96
N HIS A 103 -13.85 13.06 17.70
CA HIS A 103 -13.41 11.79 17.15
C HIS A 103 -14.56 11.06 16.43
N LYS A 104 -15.76 11.02 17.04
CA LYS A 104 -16.96 10.41 16.42
C LYS A 104 -17.38 11.15 15.15
N LYS A 105 -17.35 12.48 15.16
CA LYS A 105 -17.64 13.31 13.97
C LYS A 105 -16.66 13.05 12.85
N LEU A 106 -15.35 13.01 13.15
CA LEU A 106 -14.31 12.74 12.15
C LEU A 106 -14.46 11.33 11.55
N ALA A 107 -14.66 10.31 12.39
CA ALA A 107 -14.89 8.94 11.93
C ALA A 107 -16.10 8.84 11.00
N LYS A 108 -17.18 9.59 11.30
CA LYS A 108 -18.35 9.68 10.43
C LYS A 108 -18.01 10.35 9.09
N ILE A 109 -17.30 11.48 9.10
CA ILE A 109 -16.88 12.17 7.87
C ILE A 109 -16.06 11.23 6.97
N ILE A 110 -15.09 10.53 7.54
CA ILE A 110 -14.24 9.56 6.83
C ILE A 110 -15.12 8.47 6.19
N LYS A 111 -16.00 7.85 6.96
CA LYS A 111 -16.93 6.82 6.48
C LYS A 111 -17.83 7.33 5.34
N ASP A 112 -18.29 8.57 5.43
CA ASP A 112 -19.23 9.15 4.47
C ASP A 112 -18.51 9.72 3.22
N MET A 113 -17.17 9.69 3.14
CA MET A 113 -16.42 10.19 1.97
C MET A 113 -16.83 9.51 0.67
N GLU A 114 -17.17 8.22 0.71
CA GLU A 114 -17.63 7.49 -0.47
C GLU A 114 -19.04 7.90 -0.93
N ALA A 115 -19.85 8.49 -0.06
CA ALA A 115 -21.22 8.87 -0.40
C ALA A 115 -21.28 10.20 -1.19
N ALA A 116 -20.28 11.07 -1.02
CA ALA A 116 -20.23 12.39 -1.65
C ALA A 116 -19.29 12.42 -2.87
N VAL A 117 -19.68 13.13 -3.94
CA VAL A 117 -18.85 13.30 -5.15
C VAL A 117 -17.48 13.89 -4.81
N GLU A 118 -17.45 14.92 -3.96
CA GLU A 118 -16.20 15.54 -3.52
C GLU A 118 -15.32 14.56 -2.74
N GLY A 119 -15.92 13.73 -1.89
CA GLY A 119 -15.20 12.72 -1.12
C GLY A 119 -14.60 11.62 -2.00
N LYS A 120 -15.36 11.11 -3.00
CA LYS A 120 -14.84 10.19 -4.03
C LYS A 120 -13.67 10.79 -4.80
N ASN A 121 -13.78 12.05 -5.20
CA ASN A 121 -12.69 12.74 -5.90
C ASN A 121 -11.43 12.83 -5.04
N LYS A 122 -11.58 13.18 -3.75
CA LYS A 122 -10.45 13.22 -2.80
C LYS A 122 -9.81 11.86 -2.59
N LEU A 123 -10.62 10.79 -2.46
CA LEU A 123 -10.11 9.42 -2.33
C LEU A 123 -9.30 9.02 -3.57
N SER A 124 -9.86 9.25 -4.77
CA SER A 124 -9.18 8.97 -6.04
C SER A 124 -7.87 9.76 -6.18
N MET A 125 -7.86 11.04 -5.79
CA MET A 125 -6.65 11.86 -5.77
C MET A 125 -5.56 11.32 -4.84
N LEU A 126 -5.94 10.61 -3.77
CA LEU A 126 -5.00 9.97 -2.84
C LEU A 126 -4.64 8.53 -3.27
N GLY A 127 -5.27 7.99 -4.32
CA GLY A 127 -5.08 6.61 -4.77
C GLY A 127 -5.91 5.58 -4.01
N PHE A 128 -6.88 6.01 -3.20
CA PHE A 128 -7.76 5.13 -2.43
C PHE A 128 -9.08 4.87 -3.18
N ASP A 129 -9.57 3.65 -3.08
CA ASP A 129 -10.88 3.26 -3.62
C ASP A 129 -12.01 3.60 -2.66
N GLY A 130 -11.72 3.63 -1.36
CA GLY A 130 -12.72 3.72 -0.32
C GLY A 130 -12.20 3.36 1.07
N TRP A 131 -13.12 3.27 2.01
CA TRP A 131 -12.96 2.87 3.40
C TRP A 131 -13.72 1.58 3.67
N LYS A 132 -13.01 0.57 4.20
CA LYS A 132 -13.62 -0.66 4.69
C LYS A 132 -13.84 -0.58 6.20
N ILE A 133 -15.06 -0.88 6.65
CA ILE A 133 -15.31 -1.10 8.07
C ILE A 133 -14.73 -2.46 8.45
N LEU A 134 -13.88 -2.48 9.49
CA LEU A 134 -13.30 -3.71 10.01
C LEU A 134 -14.39 -4.69 10.46
N ASN A 135 -14.27 -5.94 10.05
CA ASN A 135 -15.10 -7.02 10.54
C ASN A 135 -14.63 -7.50 11.93
N ALA A 136 -15.39 -8.40 12.55
CA ALA A 136 -15.09 -8.88 13.90
C ALA A 136 -13.72 -9.57 14.01
N SER A 137 -13.36 -10.42 13.04
CA SER A 137 -12.05 -11.10 13.01
C SER A 137 -10.88 -10.14 12.81
N GLU A 138 -11.02 -9.13 11.95
CA GLU A 138 -9.98 -8.12 11.72
C GLU A 138 -9.77 -7.27 12.98
N LYS A 139 -10.86 -6.93 13.69
CA LYS A 139 -10.80 -6.21 14.96
C LYS A 139 -10.11 -7.05 16.04
N GLU A 140 -10.46 -8.32 16.18
CA GLU A 140 -9.84 -9.24 17.14
C GLU A 140 -8.35 -9.44 16.86
N TYR A 141 -7.96 -9.53 15.59
CA TYR A 141 -6.55 -9.61 15.19
C TYR A 141 -5.76 -8.38 15.62
N LEU A 142 -6.31 -7.17 15.42
CA LEU A 142 -5.66 -5.91 15.78
C LEU A 142 -5.57 -5.68 17.29
N GLU A 143 -6.51 -6.21 18.08
CA GLU A 143 -6.48 -6.08 19.55
C GLU A 143 -5.47 -7.03 20.23
N LYS A 144 -4.93 -8.01 19.49
CA LYS A 144 -3.94 -8.99 19.98
C LYS A 144 -2.49 -8.64 19.62
N GLN A 145 -2.27 -7.61 18.80
CA GLN A 145 -0.94 -7.05 18.48
C GLN A 145 -0.45 -6.15 19.60
#